data_AF-A0A2W0AKD4-F1
#
_entry.id   AF-A0A2W0AKD4-F1
#
_cell.length_a   1.000
_cell.length_b   1.000
_cell.length_c   1.000
_cell.angle_alpha   90.00
_cell.angle_beta   90.00
_cell.angle_gamma   90.00
#
_symmetry.space_group_name_H-M   'P 1'
#
loop_
_entity.id
_entity.type
_entity.pdbx_description
1 polymer ?
#
loop_
_entity_poly.entity_id
_entity_poly.type
_entity_poly.pdbx_seq_one_letter_code
_entity_poly.pdbx_strand_id
1 'polypeptide(L)'
;STLHHFCRSSGLPPMVEVASWADDVRSDQPDTGPLHYINIPLTASRDKYQISQACQQGCIVDAITKYTQQLKTSSDPKARADALRFLIHFMGDIHQPLHDETNGDEGGNCVPVEFEDEEPRVTNPQKEDYFPNLHAVWDTGIPQSML
;
A
#
# COMPACT_ATOMS: atom_id res chain seq x y z
N SER A 1 -16.78 -13.75 0.04
CA SER A 1 -16.71 -12.35 -0.38
C SER A 1 -16.48 -12.34 -1.88
N THR A 2 -17.36 -11.69 -2.63
CA THR A 2 -17.31 -11.61 -4.10
C THR A 2 -16.80 -10.20 -4.40
N LEU A 3 -15.50 -10.08 -4.67
CA LEU A 3 -14.87 -8.79 -4.95
C LEU A 3 -15.48 -8.18 -6.23
N HIS A 4 -15.80 -6.89 -6.17
CA HIS A 4 -16.58 -6.16 -7.18
C HIS A 4 -15.96 -6.15 -8.59
N HIS A 5 -14.67 -6.47 -8.72
CA HIS A 5 -13.94 -6.43 -9.99
C HIS A 5 -14.06 -7.69 -10.86
N PHE A 6 -14.61 -8.81 -10.36
CA PHE A 6 -14.56 -10.10 -11.08
C PHE A 6 -15.81 -10.46 -11.91
N CYS A 7 -16.84 -9.60 -11.98
CA CYS A 7 -18.07 -9.92 -12.71
C CYS A 7 -17.94 -9.80 -14.24
N ARG A 8 -16.88 -9.18 -14.77
CA ARG A 8 -16.56 -9.11 -16.21
C ARG A 8 -15.06 -9.27 -16.39
N SER A 9 -14.61 -10.00 -17.42
CA SER A 9 -13.18 -9.98 -17.76
C SER A 9 -12.80 -8.57 -18.17
N SER A 10 -11.86 -7.96 -17.45
CA SER A 10 -11.40 -6.58 -17.73
C SER A 10 -10.75 -6.42 -19.12
N GLY A 11 -10.38 -7.53 -19.76
CA GLY A 11 -9.58 -7.54 -20.99
C GLY A 11 -8.10 -7.22 -20.74
N LEU A 12 -7.74 -6.94 -19.49
CA LEU A 12 -6.37 -6.69 -19.06
C LEU A 12 -5.60 -8.01 -18.87
N PRO A 13 -4.26 -7.97 -18.94
CA PRO A 13 -3.45 -9.11 -18.54
C PRO A 13 -3.75 -9.50 -17.09
N PRO A 14 -3.79 -10.81 -16.74
CA PRO A 14 -4.18 -11.26 -15.40
C PRO A 14 -3.39 -10.65 -14.25
N MET A 15 -2.10 -10.36 -14.44
CA MET A 15 -1.27 -9.69 -13.43
C MET A 15 -1.77 -8.27 -13.13
N VAL A 16 -2.19 -7.52 -14.15
CA VAL A 16 -2.70 -6.15 -14.02
C VAL A 16 -4.06 -6.18 -13.33
N GLU A 17 -4.93 -7.12 -13.71
CA GLU A 17 -6.28 -7.26 -13.14
C GLU A 17 -6.27 -7.52 -11.63
N VAL A 18 -5.25 -8.22 -11.12
CA VAL A 18 -5.14 -8.54 -9.69
C VAL A 18 -4.23 -7.58 -8.92
N ALA A 19 -3.63 -6.59 -9.58
CA ALA A 19 -2.64 -5.72 -8.95
C ALA A 19 -3.21 -4.89 -7.81
N SER A 20 -4.49 -4.48 -7.86
CA SER A 20 -5.18 -3.72 -6.81
C SER A 20 -5.90 -4.60 -5.78
N TRP A 21 -5.86 -5.92 -5.93
CA TRP A 21 -6.66 -6.84 -5.11
C TRP A 21 -6.35 -6.75 -3.61
N ALA A 22 -5.11 -6.46 -3.24
CA ALA A 22 -4.72 -6.39 -1.83
C ALA A 22 -5.38 -5.21 -1.10
N ASP A 23 -5.54 -4.06 -1.77
CA ASP A 23 -6.28 -2.92 -1.24
C ASP A 23 -7.75 -3.26 -1.02
N ASP A 24 -8.38 -3.94 -1.98
CA ASP A 24 -9.79 -4.33 -1.85
C ASP A 24 -10.00 -5.23 -0.62
N VAL A 25 -9.07 -6.18 -0.41
CA VAL A 25 -9.12 -7.14 0.69
C VAL A 25 -8.99 -6.47 2.06
N ARG A 26 -8.32 -5.33 2.17
CA ARG A 26 -8.17 -4.59 3.43
C ARG A 26 -9.52 -4.25 4.08
N SER A 27 -10.58 -4.05 3.27
CA SER A 27 -11.93 -3.80 3.79
C SER A 27 -12.54 -5.02 4.50
N ASP A 28 -12.26 -6.23 4.00
CA ASP A 28 -12.73 -7.49 4.58
C ASP A 28 -11.76 -8.04 5.64
N GLN A 29 -10.47 -7.68 5.56
CA GLN A 29 -9.39 -8.16 6.42
C GLN A 29 -8.53 -6.97 6.88
N PRO A 30 -8.98 -6.17 7.86
CA PRO A 30 -8.28 -4.95 8.29
C PRO A 30 -6.85 -5.18 8.75
N ASP A 31 -6.54 -6.38 9.24
CA ASP A 31 -5.19 -6.79 9.68
C ASP A 31 -4.17 -6.81 8.54
N THR A 32 -4.59 -6.77 7.27
CA THR A 32 -3.67 -6.65 6.14
C THR A 32 -3.22 -5.21 5.91
N GLY A 33 -3.92 -4.20 6.47
CA GLY A 33 -3.60 -2.78 6.27
C GLY A 33 -2.15 -2.41 6.60
N PRO A 34 -1.62 -2.78 7.77
CA PRO A 34 -0.21 -2.51 8.11
C PRO A 34 0.83 -3.18 7.20
N LEU A 35 0.42 -4.12 6.35
CA LEU A 35 1.32 -4.83 5.45
C LEU A 35 1.65 -4.03 4.17
N HIS A 36 0.98 -2.90 3.94
CA HIS A 36 1.18 -2.07 2.76
C HIS A 36 2.32 -1.04 2.91
N TYR A 37 2.88 -0.88 4.11
CA TYR A 37 3.88 0.17 4.37
C TYR A 37 4.91 -0.26 5.40
N ILE A 38 5.96 0.54 5.54
CA ILE A 38 6.92 0.52 6.63
C ILE A 38 7.17 1.95 7.11
N ASN A 39 6.97 2.19 8.40
CA ASN A 39 7.09 3.53 8.98
C ASN A 39 8.53 3.84 9.43
N ILE A 40 9.43 4.14 8.49
CA ILE A 40 10.81 4.55 8.82
C ILE A 40 10.80 6.05 9.15
N PRO A 41 11.21 6.48 10.36
CA PRO A 41 11.25 7.90 10.69
C PRO A 41 12.19 8.68 9.74
N LEU A 42 11.82 9.87 9.28
CA LEU A 42 12.71 10.72 8.46
C LEU A 42 14.05 11.05 9.14
N THR A 43 14.09 10.99 10.47
CA THR A 43 15.30 11.20 11.28
C THR A 43 16.17 9.94 11.40
N ALA A 44 15.76 8.82 10.81
CA ALA A 44 16.49 7.57 10.82
C ALA A 44 17.84 7.74 10.10
N SER A 45 18.92 7.40 10.79
CA SER A 45 20.24 7.35 10.16
C SER A 45 20.36 6.10 9.30
N ARG A 46 20.64 6.29 8.01
CA ARG A 46 20.82 5.21 7.02
C ARG A 46 21.73 4.07 7.50
N ASP A 47 22.83 4.39 8.17
CA ASP A 47 23.84 3.39 8.58
C ASP A 47 23.55 2.74 9.95
N LYS A 48 22.59 3.26 10.71
CA LYS A 48 22.32 2.84 12.10
C LYS A 48 20.91 2.32 12.31
N TYR A 49 19.97 2.73 11.47
CA TYR A 49 18.58 2.33 11.59
C TYR A 49 18.43 0.88 11.13
N GLN A 50 17.79 0.06 11.96
CA GLN A 50 17.49 -1.32 11.61
C GLN A 50 16.02 -1.39 11.19
N ILE A 51 15.77 -1.90 9.99
CA ILE A 51 14.42 -2.06 9.41
C ILE A 51 13.48 -2.79 10.37
N SER A 52 13.97 -3.78 11.12
CA SER A 52 13.19 -4.50 12.14
C SER A 52 12.58 -3.59 13.21
N GLN A 53 13.14 -2.40 13.47
CA GLN A 53 12.57 -1.42 14.40
C GLN A 53 11.25 -0.84 13.89
N ALA A 54 11.06 -0.73 12.58
CA ALA A 54 9.83 -0.21 11.96
C ALA A 54 8.74 -1.29 11.73
N CYS A 55 9.05 -2.56 11.98
CA CYS A 55 8.19 -3.70 11.64
C CYS A 55 7.57 -4.42 12.85
N GLN A 56 7.60 -3.81 14.06
CA GLN A 56 7.14 -4.47 15.29
C GLN A 56 5.67 -4.93 15.26
N GLN A 57 4.83 -4.29 14.45
CA GLN A 57 3.40 -4.59 14.31
C GLN A 57 3.06 -5.25 12.97
N GLY A 58 4.07 -5.74 12.25
CA GLY A 58 3.97 -6.09 10.83
C GLY A 58 4.24 -4.87 9.94
N CYS A 59 4.88 -5.12 8.81
CA CYS A 59 5.20 -4.13 7.79
C CYS A 59 5.32 -4.82 6.43
N ILE A 60 5.46 -4.04 5.38
CA ILE A 60 5.60 -4.54 4.01
C ILE A 60 6.82 -5.46 3.81
N VAL A 61 7.95 -5.19 4.45
CA VAL A 61 9.17 -6.02 4.32
C VAL A 61 8.97 -7.43 4.89
N ASP A 62 8.34 -7.53 6.06
CA ASP A 62 7.99 -8.81 6.68
C ASP A 62 6.91 -9.53 5.87
N ALA A 63 5.95 -8.79 5.33
CA ALA A 63 4.90 -9.32 4.47
C ALA A 63 5.50 -9.93 3.19
N ILE A 64 6.39 -9.22 2.50
CA ILE A 64 7.09 -9.71 1.30
C ILE A 64 7.84 -11.02 1.63
N THR A 65 8.55 -11.07 2.75
CA THR A 65 9.26 -12.29 3.19
C THR A 65 8.30 -13.44 3.42
N LYS A 66 7.21 -13.20 4.18
CA LYS A 66 6.16 -14.18 4.49
C LYS A 66 5.50 -14.73 3.22
N TYR A 67 5.01 -13.86 2.35
CA TYR A 67 4.28 -14.28 1.15
C TYR A 67 5.20 -14.88 0.09
N THR A 68 6.46 -14.47 0.02
CA THR A 68 7.48 -15.17 -0.80
C THR A 68 7.65 -16.61 -0.34
N GLN A 69 7.74 -16.84 0.97
CA GLN A 69 7.84 -18.19 1.52
C GLN A 69 6.56 -19.00 1.25
N GLN A 70 5.39 -18.42 1.50
CA GLN A 70 4.10 -19.06 1.27
C GLN A 70 3.91 -19.46 -0.21
N LEU A 71 4.30 -18.60 -1.15
CA LEU A 71 4.24 -18.89 -2.59
C LEU A 71 5.11 -20.09 -2.97
N LYS A 72 6.29 -20.21 -2.34
CA LYS A 72 7.26 -21.29 -2.59
C LYS A 72 6.84 -22.63 -1.98
N THR A 73 6.28 -22.61 -0.76
CA THR A 73 6.13 -23.85 0.02
C THR A 73 4.70 -24.32 0.25
N SER A 74 3.69 -23.47 0.06
CA SER A 74 2.31 -23.91 0.25
C SER A 74 1.91 -24.96 -0.79
N SER A 75 1.22 -26.02 -0.35
CA SER A 75 0.57 -26.98 -1.24
C SER A 75 -0.85 -26.59 -1.63
N ASP A 76 -1.47 -25.63 -0.93
CA ASP A 76 -2.79 -25.10 -1.25
C ASP A 76 -2.70 -24.09 -2.41
N PRO A 77 -3.31 -24.38 -3.58
CA PRO A 77 -3.31 -23.48 -4.73
C PRO A 77 -3.88 -22.10 -4.41
N LYS A 78 -4.90 -22.01 -3.55
CA LYS A 78 -5.51 -20.72 -3.20
C LYS A 78 -4.54 -19.88 -2.39
N ALA A 79 -3.93 -20.45 -1.34
CA ALA A 79 -2.91 -19.77 -0.56
C ALA A 79 -1.70 -19.31 -1.39
N ARG A 80 -1.30 -20.07 -2.42
CA ARG A 80 -0.25 -19.64 -3.36
C ARG A 80 -0.71 -18.47 -4.23
N ALA A 81 -1.94 -18.52 -4.74
CA ALA A 81 -2.50 -17.45 -5.55
C ALA A 81 -2.71 -16.15 -4.75
N ASP A 82 -3.18 -16.24 -3.50
CA ASP A 82 -3.27 -15.08 -2.59
C ASP A 82 -1.86 -14.50 -2.32
N ALA A 83 -0.87 -15.36 -2.05
CA ALA A 83 0.51 -14.92 -1.83
C ALA A 83 1.10 -14.19 -3.05
N LEU A 84 0.86 -14.70 -4.27
CA LEU A 84 1.31 -14.03 -5.49
C LEU A 84 0.63 -12.66 -5.68
N ARG A 85 -0.68 -12.56 -5.39
CA ARG A 85 -1.42 -11.29 -5.50
C ARG A 85 -0.89 -10.24 -4.52
N PHE A 86 -0.66 -10.62 -3.27
CA PHE A 86 0.00 -9.74 -2.29
C PHE A 86 1.38 -9.29 -2.77
N LEU A 87 2.21 -10.21 -3.28
CA LEU A 87 3.54 -9.84 -3.78
C LEU A 87 3.49 -8.89 -4.98
N ILE A 88 2.56 -9.08 -5.92
CA ILE A 88 2.37 -8.15 -7.05
C ILE A 88 2.09 -6.75 -6.53
N HIS A 89 1.16 -6.63 -5.57
CA HIS A 89 0.76 -5.36 -4.99
C HIS A 89 1.88 -4.71 -4.17
N PHE A 90 2.49 -5.44 -3.24
CA PHE A 90 3.55 -4.92 -2.36
C PHE A 90 4.82 -4.50 -3.11
N MET A 91 5.07 -5.04 -4.31
CA MET A 91 6.15 -4.52 -5.16
C MET A 91 5.82 -3.15 -5.74
N GLY A 92 4.55 -2.77 -5.88
CA GLY A 92 4.14 -1.40 -6.18
C GLY A 92 4.33 -0.51 -4.95
N ASP A 93 3.70 -0.87 -3.85
CA ASP A 93 3.70 -0.10 -2.60
C ASP A 93 5.12 0.25 -2.11
N ILE A 94 6.03 -0.74 -2.03
CA ILE A 94 7.41 -0.50 -1.56
C ILE A 94 8.26 0.36 -2.51
N HIS A 95 7.74 0.73 -3.67
CA HIS A 95 8.41 1.69 -4.57
C HIS A 95 7.73 3.06 -4.54
N GLN A 96 6.61 3.21 -3.82
CA GLN A 96 6.00 4.49 -3.52
C GLN A 96 6.66 5.06 -2.26
N PRO A 97 7.47 6.14 -2.35
CA PRO A 97 8.29 6.60 -1.23
C PRO A 97 7.51 6.78 0.07
N LEU A 98 6.30 7.34 0.02
CA LEU A 98 5.49 7.62 1.20
C LEU A 98 4.91 6.37 1.88
N HIS A 99 5.08 5.18 1.31
CA HIS A 99 4.85 3.90 2.00
C HIS A 99 6.07 3.45 2.82
N ASP A 100 7.24 4.06 2.65
CA ASP A 100 8.49 3.65 3.30
C ASP A 100 8.96 4.62 4.38
N GLU A 101 8.25 5.72 4.61
CA GLU A 101 8.63 6.76 5.56
C GLU A 101 7.51 7.25 6.47
N THR A 102 7.90 7.89 7.58
CA THR A 102 6.97 8.62 8.43
C THR A 102 7.59 9.86 9.03
N ASN A 103 6.79 10.93 9.14
CA ASN A 103 7.08 12.10 9.95
C ASN A 103 6.01 12.30 11.06
N GLY A 104 5.29 11.23 11.40
CA GLY A 104 4.10 11.32 12.26
C GLY A 104 2.85 11.83 11.53
N ASP A 105 2.85 11.74 10.20
CA ASP A 105 1.86 12.30 9.27
C ASP A 105 1.18 11.22 8.41
N GLU A 106 1.20 9.97 8.90
CA GLU A 106 0.63 8.80 8.23
C GLU A 106 1.11 8.64 6.77
N GLY A 107 2.42 8.83 6.53
CA GLY A 107 2.99 8.74 5.19
C GLY A 107 2.51 9.87 4.28
N GLY A 108 2.35 11.08 4.83
CA GLY A 108 1.85 12.23 4.08
C GLY A 108 0.33 12.33 3.92
N ASN A 109 -0.46 11.40 4.49
CA ASN A 109 -1.93 11.50 4.47
C ASN A 109 -2.44 12.72 5.26
N CYS A 110 -1.73 13.09 6.33
CA CYS A 110 -2.05 14.29 7.12
C CYS A 110 -1.48 15.59 6.54
N VAL A 111 -0.84 15.55 5.35
CA VAL A 111 -0.21 16.72 4.72
C VAL A 111 -1.12 17.22 3.59
N PRO A 112 -1.96 18.25 3.83
CA PRO A 112 -2.77 18.84 2.77
C PRO A 112 -1.89 19.52 1.73
N VAL A 113 -2.19 19.30 0.46
CA VAL A 113 -1.52 19.95 -0.66
C VAL A 113 -2.57 20.39 -1.67
N GLU A 114 -2.39 21.55 -2.28
CA GLU A 114 -3.10 21.89 -3.51
C GLU A 114 -2.46 21.10 -4.66
N PHE A 115 -3.28 20.46 -5.48
CA PHE A 115 -2.81 19.72 -6.65
C PHE A 115 -3.70 20.04 -7.84
N GLU A 116 -3.08 20.45 -8.94
CA GLU A 116 -3.75 21.10 -10.07
C GLU A 116 -4.59 22.30 -9.58
N ASP A 117 -5.90 22.29 -9.84
CA ASP A 117 -6.83 23.35 -9.43
C ASP A 117 -7.73 22.90 -8.26
N GLU A 118 -7.37 21.84 -7.53
CA GLU A 118 -8.13 21.33 -6.38
C GLU A 118 -7.43 21.67 -5.04
N GLU A 119 -8.09 22.53 -4.27
CA GLU A 119 -7.70 22.91 -2.91
C GLU A 119 -7.97 21.79 -1.89
N PRO A 120 -7.08 21.57 -0.90
CA PRO A 120 -7.24 20.52 0.07
C PRO A 120 -8.40 20.79 1.04
N ARG A 121 -9.20 19.75 1.29
CA ARG A 121 -10.28 19.75 2.29
C ARG A 121 -10.12 18.58 3.25
N VAL A 122 -10.61 18.74 4.47
CA VAL A 122 -10.67 17.65 5.46
C VAL A 122 -11.66 16.59 4.97
N THR A 123 -11.22 15.34 4.91
CA THR A 123 -12.08 14.17 4.59
C THR A 123 -12.41 13.35 5.84
N ASN A 124 -11.53 13.33 6.83
CA ASN A 124 -11.75 12.67 8.11
C ASN A 124 -11.13 13.49 9.27
N PRO A 125 -11.93 14.26 10.03
CA PRO A 125 -11.41 15.12 11.08
C PRO A 125 -10.86 14.34 12.29
N GLN A 126 -11.21 13.06 12.46
CA GLN A 126 -10.70 12.24 13.56
C GLN A 126 -9.28 11.71 13.31
N LYS A 127 -8.88 11.61 12.04
CA LYS A 127 -7.56 11.14 11.62
C LYS A 127 -6.69 12.24 11.01
N GLU A 128 -7.24 13.45 10.92
CA GLU A 128 -6.60 14.56 10.22
C GLU A 128 -6.29 14.20 8.75
N ASP A 129 -7.19 13.46 8.09
CA ASP A 129 -7.05 13.12 6.67
C ASP A 129 -7.56 14.28 5.79
N TYR A 130 -6.83 14.55 4.69
CA TYR A 130 -7.17 15.57 3.71
C TYR A 130 -7.32 14.98 2.30
N PHE A 131 -7.95 15.72 1.39
CA PHE A 131 -7.88 15.45 -0.04
C PHE A 131 -7.94 16.76 -0.86
N PRO A 132 -7.04 16.97 -1.84
CA PRO A 132 -5.82 16.19 -2.05
C PRO A 132 -4.86 16.29 -0.85
N ASN A 133 -4.10 15.22 -0.64
CA ASN A 133 -3.01 15.16 0.34
C ASN A 133 -1.75 14.63 -0.36
N LEU A 134 -0.58 14.82 0.28
CA LEU A 134 0.70 14.44 -0.33
C LEU A 134 0.73 12.97 -0.73
N HIS A 135 0.22 12.06 0.11
CA HIS A 135 0.15 10.62 -0.18
C HIS A 135 -0.67 10.32 -1.44
N ALA A 136 -1.91 10.82 -1.50
CA ALA A 136 -2.81 10.59 -2.63
C ALA A 136 -2.28 11.17 -3.95
N VAL A 137 -1.56 12.30 -3.90
CA VAL A 137 -0.90 12.89 -5.07
C VAL A 137 0.20 11.98 -5.60
N TRP A 138 0.99 11.34 -4.74
CA TRP A 138 2.01 10.39 -5.17
C TRP A 138 1.43 9.05 -5.64
N ASP A 139 0.45 8.50 -4.92
CA ASP A 139 -0.21 7.24 -5.29
C ASP A 139 -0.95 7.32 -6.62
N THR A 140 -1.64 8.44 -6.86
CA THR A 140 -2.67 8.52 -7.88
C THR A 140 -2.55 9.77 -8.73
N GLY A 141 -2.42 10.95 -8.13
CA GLY A 141 -2.48 12.23 -8.83
C GLY A 141 -1.41 12.39 -9.92
N ILE A 142 -0.14 12.21 -9.56
CA ILE A 142 0.99 12.30 -10.49
C ILE A 142 0.93 11.19 -11.55
N PRO A 143 0.77 9.89 -11.20
CA PRO A 143 0.67 8.84 -12.21
C PRO A 143 -0.45 9.05 -13.24
N GLN A 144 -1.62 9.56 -12.82
CA GLN A 144 -2.76 9.78 -13.72
C GLN A 144 -2.66 11.05 -14.57
N SER A 145 -2.03 12.11 -14.07
CA SER A 145 -1.84 13.36 -14.83
C SER A 145 -0.82 13.25 -15.98
N MET A 146 -0.05 12.15 -16.03
CA MET A 146 0.90 11.86 -17.12
C MET A 146 0.30 11.06 -18.29
N LEU A 147 -0.97 10.65 -18.20
CA LEU A 147 -1.70 9.89 -19.23
C LEU A 147 -2.56 10.79 -20.12
#